data_AF-A0A818WGX9-F1
#
_entry.id   AF-A0A818WGX9-F1
#
_cell.length_a   1.000
_cell.length_b   1.000
_cell.length_c   1.000
_cell.angle_alpha   90.00
_cell.angle_beta   90.00
_cell.angle_gamma   90.00
#
_symmetry.space_group_name_H-M   'P 1'
#
loop_
_entity.id
_entity.type
_entity.pdbx_description
1 polymer ?
#
loop_
_entity_poly.entity_id
_entity_poly.type
_entity_poly.pdbx_seq_one_letter_code
_entity_poly.pdbx_strand_id
1 'polypeptide(L)'
;MVSQPLRLRDKIFKYSIPIIMVPISVLMGILIDKEVLKELIRRPIQIFIGFVCQYGFMPLIAFSITIIFRYEPLYGLALFVFGCCLGDAASNQRTIICDGDISLSTCMTFT
;
A
#
# COMPACT_ATOMS: atom_id res chain seq x y z
N MET A 1 0.30 -20.70 20.58
CA MET A 1 0.36 -20.75 19.11
C MET A 1 -0.02 -22.16 18.67
N VAL A 2 -1.30 -22.40 18.43
CA VAL A 2 -1.83 -23.73 18.08
C VAL A 2 -1.70 -23.91 16.58
N SER A 3 -0.75 -24.72 16.14
CA SER A 3 -0.62 -25.19 14.76
C SER A 3 -1.77 -26.17 14.46
N GLN A 4 -2.93 -25.63 14.07
CA GLN A 4 -4.00 -26.42 13.46
C GLN A 4 -3.49 -26.93 12.09
N PRO A 5 -3.71 -28.20 11.71
CA PRO A 5 -3.36 -28.64 10.36
C PRO A 5 -4.15 -27.81 9.34
N LEU A 6 -3.46 -27.13 8.42
CA LEU A 6 -4.11 -26.29 7.40
C LEU A 6 -5.15 -27.12 6.66
N ARG A 7 -6.43 -26.75 6.79
CA ARG A 7 -7.49 -27.36 5.99
C ARG A 7 -7.19 -27.03 4.53
N LEU A 8 -7.62 -27.90 3.61
CA LEU A 8 -7.38 -27.72 2.17
C LEU A 8 -7.81 -26.33 1.69
N ARG A 9 -8.91 -25.78 2.23
CA ARG A 9 -9.35 -24.41 1.96
C ARG A 9 -8.35 -23.33 2.39
N ASP A 10 -7.72 -23.46 3.55
CA ASP A 10 -6.77 -22.47 4.06
C ASP A 10 -5.50 -22.46 3.21
N LYS A 11 -5.12 -23.65 2.70
CA LYS A 11 -4.03 -23.81 1.75
C LYS A 11 -4.36 -23.13 0.42
N ILE A 12 -5.55 -23.38 -0.13
CA ILE A 12 -6.03 -22.72 -1.36
C ILE A 12 -6.02 -21.20 -1.18
N PHE A 13 -6.60 -20.68 -0.09
CA PHE A 13 -6.65 -19.25 0.18
C PHE A 13 -5.25 -18.64 0.26
N LYS A 14 -4.35 -19.27 1.02
CA LYS A 14 -2.98 -18.81 1.20
C LYS A 14 -2.18 -18.74 -0.10
N TYR A 15 -2.38 -19.67 -1.03
CA TYR A 15 -1.70 -19.64 -2.33
C TYR A 15 -2.42 -18.75 -3.37
N SER A 16 -3.74 -18.57 -3.24
CA SER A 16 -4.53 -17.74 -4.16
C SER A 16 -4.24 -16.24 -4.04
N ILE A 17 -3.93 -15.73 -2.85
CA ILE A 17 -3.62 -14.30 -2.68
C ILE A 17 -2.34 -13.90 -3.44
N PRO A 18 -1.17 -14.53 -3.21
CA PRO A 18 0.05 -14.13 -3.90
C PRO A 18 -0.01 -14.40 -5.40
N ILE A 19 -0.73 -15.45 -5.85
CA ILE A 19 -0.84 -15.74 -7.28
C ILE A 19 -1.62 -14.66 -8.04
N ILE A 20 -2.51 -13.94 -7.37
CA ILE A 20 -3.25 -12.80 -7.93
C ILE A 20 -2.45 -11.50 -7.76
N MET A 21 -1.83 -11.28 -6.60
CA MET A 21 -1.07 -10.06 -6.30
C MET A 21 0.18 -9.90 -7.17
N VAL A 22 0.94 -10.98 -7.38
CA VAL A 22 2.22 -10.92 -8.13
C VAL A 22 2.02 -10.42 -9.57
N PRO A 23 1.09 -10.95 -10.38
CA PRO A 23 0.82 -10.40 -11.71
C PRO A 23 0.43 -8.92 -11.68
N ILE A 24 -0.43 -8.50 -10.74
CA ILE A 24 -0.89 -7.12 -10.64
C ILE A 24 0.30 -6.18 -10.38
N SER A 25 1.17 -6.52 -9.42
CA SER A 25 2.38 -5.73 -9.13
C SER A 25 3.34 -5.68 -10.33
N VAL A 26 3.48 -6.78 -11.07
CA VAL A 26 4.33 -6.84 -12.26
C VAL A 26 3.75 -5.97 -13.39
N LEU A 27 2.44 -6.06 -13.65
CA LEU A 27 1.79 -5.23 -14.66
C LEU A 27 1.95 -3.75 -14.34
N MET A 28 1.75 -3.36 -13.08
CA MET A 28 1.95 -1.96 -12.66
C MET A 28 3.37 -1.48 -12.94
N GLY A 29 4.39 -2.32 -12.73
CA GLY A 29 5.78 -2.00 -13.07
C GLY A 29 6.02 -1.82 -14.58
N ILE A 30 5.32 -2.57 -15.43
CA ILE A 30 5.45 -2.47 -16.89
C ILE A 30 4.72 -1.24 -17.45
N LEU A 31 3.61 -0.83 -16.81
CA LEU A 31 2.79 0.32 -17.20
C LEU A 31 3.44 1.69 -16.91
N ILE A 32 4.62 1.71 -16.30
CA ILE A 32 5.32 2.95 -15.96
C ILE A 32 5.94 3.59 -17.20
N ASP A 33 5.61 4.86 -17.39
CA ASP A 33 6.26 5.69 -18.40
C ASP A 33 7.65 6.14 -17.92
N LYS A 34 8.61 6.19 -18.84
CA LYS A 34 9.97 6.69 -18.58
C LYS A 34 9.96 8.16 -18.20
N GLU A 35 8.94 8.91 -18.61
CA GLU A 35 8.76 10.31 -18.25
C GLU A 35 8.47 10.49 -16.76
N VAL A 36 7.67 9.61 -16.16
CA VAL A 36 7.37 9.62 -14.71
C VAL A 36 8.65 9.39 -13.90
N LEU A 37 9.51 8.48 -14.35
CA LEU A 37 10.81 8.24 -13.71
C LEU A 37 11.74 9.46 -13.80
N LYS A 38 11.66 10.22 -14.88
CA LYS A 38 12.44 11.45 -15.07
C LYS A 38 11.92 12.59 -14.19
N GLU A 39 10.60 12.71 -14.06
CA GLU A 39 9.94 13.66 -13.16
C GLU A 39 10.29 13.36 -11.70
N LEU A 40 10.39 12.08 -11.33
CA LEU A 40 10.77 11.61 -10.00
C LEU A 40 12.12 12.19 -9.55
N ILE A 41 13.11 12.15 -10.43
CA ILE A 41 14.46 12.70 -10.18
C ILE A 41 14.43 14.22 -10.09
N ARG A 42 13.50 14.87 -10.79
CA ARG A 42 13.41 16.33 -10.91
C ARG A 42 12.69 16.99 -9.73
N ARG A 43 11.81 16.27 -9.02
CA ARG A 43 10.98 16.82 -7.92
C ARG A 43 11.07 16.00 -6.61
N PRO A 44 12.27 15.78 -6.04
CA PRO A 44 12.47 14.90 -4.87
C PRO A 44 11.75 15.37 -3.60
N ILE A 45 11.54 16.68 -3.43
CA ILE A 45 10.91 17.26 -2.23
C ILE A 45 9.45 16.82 -2.10
N GLN A 46 8.72 16.79 -3.21
CA GLN A 46 7.29 16.43 -3.22
C GLN A 46 7.11 14.95 -2.89
N ILE A 47 7.99 14.10 -3.41
CA ILE A 47 8.03 12.65 -3.13
C ILE A 47 8.37 12.40 -1.67
N PHE A 48 9.35 13.10 -1.12
CA PHE A 48 9.75 12.94 0.28
C PHE A 48 8.61 13.29 1.24
N ILE A 49 7.89 14.39 0.97
CA ILE A 49 6.74 14.79 1.80
C ILE A 49 5.68 13.70 1.81
N GLY A 50 5.30 13.17 0.64
CA GLY A 50 4.29 12.11 0.64
C GLY A 50 4.81 10.77 1.14
N PHE A 51 6.11 10.45 1.04
CA PHE A 51 6.70 9.31 1.73
C PHE A 51 6.54 9.41 3.25
N VAL A 52 6.82 10.59 3.81
CA VAL A 52 6.63 10.85 5.25
C VAL A 52 5.15 10.78 5.63
N CYS A 53 4.23 11.21 4.76
CA CYS A 53 2.79 11.04 4.97
C CYS A 53 2.35 9.57 4.91
N GLN A 54 2.81 8.82 3.92
CA GLN A 54 2.44 7.43 3.68
C GLN A 54 2.96 6.51 4.79
N TYR A 55 4.24 6.64 5.15
CA TYR A 55 4.90 5.74 6.10
C TYR A 55 5.08 6.30 7.50
N GLY A 56 4.88 7.60 7.71
CA GLY A 56 4.87 8.22 9.02
C GLY A 56 3.45 8.35 9.54
N PHE A 57 2.64 9.18 8.87
CA PHE A 57 1.30 9.51 9.37
C PHE A 57 0.33 8.32 9.32
N MET A 58 0.31 7.53 8.24
CA MET A 58 -0.64 6.43 8.09
C MET A 58 -0.50 5.33 9.19
N PRO A 59 0.70 4.83 9.52
CA PRO A 59 0.86 3.89 10.63
C PRO A 59 0.64 4.53 11.99
N LEU A 60 0.99 5.81 12.17
CA LEU A 60 0.68 6.55 13.42
C LEU A 60 -0.83 6.65 13.66
N ILE A 61 -1.61 6.89 12.60
CA ILE A 61 -3.08 6.93 12.67
C ILE A 61 -3.62 5.53 12.99
N ALA A 62 -3.15 4.49 12.31
CA ALA A 62 -3.55 3.10 12.58
C ALA A 62 -3.25 2.67 14.04
N PHE A 63 -2.09 3.07 14.56
CA PHE A 63 -1.70 2.83 15.95
C PHE A 63 -2.58 3.61 16.93
N SER A 64 -2.84 4.89 16.65
CA SER A 64 -3.70 5.74 17.49
C SER A 64 -5.13 5.19 17.58
N ILE A 65 -5.69 4.74 16.45
CA ILE A 65 -7.02 4.11 16.40
C ILE A 65 -7.03 2.82 17.24
N THR A 66 -5.98 2.01 17.16
CA THR A 66 -5.85 0.77 17.95
C THR A 66 -5.90 1.06 19.46
N ILE A 67 -5.25 2.14 19.91
CA ILE A 67 -5.24 2.55 21.31
C ILE A 67 -6.60 3.11 21.74
N ILE A 68 -7.18 4.02 20.95
CA ILE A 68 -8.45 4.70 21.30
C ILE A 68 -9.60 3.69 21.40
N PHE A 69 -9.71 2.78 20.45
CA PHE A 69 -10.78 1.80 20.39
C PHE A 69 -10.47 0.51 21.17
N ARG A 70 -9.28 0.40 21.79
CA ARG A 70 -8.81 -0.75 22.59
C ARG A 70 -9.01 -2.10 21.88
N TYR A 71 -8.65 -2.16 20.60
CA TYR A 71 -8.75 -3.39 19.82
C TYR A 71 -7.86 -4.50 20.40
N GLU A 72 -8.31 -5.76 20.24
CA GLU A 72 -7.48 -6.92 20.56
C GLU A 72 -6.15 -6.85 19.77
N PRO A 73 -5.02 -7.30 20.35
CA PRO A 73 -3.71 -7.08 19.77
C PRO A 73 -3.56 -7.71 18.38
N LEU A 74 -4.30 -8.77 18.08
CA LEU A 74 -4.32 -9.40 16.76
C LEU A 74 -4.91 -8.48 15.68
N TYR A 75 -6.04 -7.83 15.97
CA TYR A 75 -6.70 -6.92 15.04
C TYR A 75 -5.96 -5.59 14.92
N GLY A 76 -5.41 -5.10 16.02
CA GLY A 76 -4.54 -3.91 16.02
C GLY A 76 -3.29 -4.11 15.17
N LEU A 77 -2.64 -5.28 15.28
CA LEU A 77 -1.49 -5.63 14.45
C LEU A 77 -1.88 -5.71 12.97
N ALA A 78 -3.03 -6.34 12.65
CA ALA A 78 -3.52 -6.38 11.28
C ALA A 78 -3.74 -4.97 10.72
N LEU A 79 -4.43 -4.10 11.48
CA LEU A 79 -4.68 -2.71 11.08
C LEU A 79 -3.38 -1.92 10.87
N PHE A 80 -2.40 -2.10 11.75
CA PHE A 80 -1.09 -1.48 11.62
C PHE A 80 -0.35 -1.96 10.37
N VAL A 81 -0.32 -3.28 10.13
CA VAL A 81 0.30 -3.86 8.92
C VAL A 81 -0.39 -3.33 7.66
N PHE A 82 -1.73 -3.25 7.66
CA PHE A 82 -2.49 -2.64 6.56
C PHE A 82 -2.16 -1.15 6.37
N GLY A 83 -1.95 -0.39 7.45
CA GLY A 83 -1.54 1.01 7.39
C GLY A 83 -0.10 1.21 6.90
N CYS A 84 0.75 0.20 7.04
CA CYS A 84 2.11 0.17 6.48
C CYS A 84 2.16 -0.35 5.04
N CYS A 85 1.10 -0.99 4.55
CA CYS A 85 1.02 -1.43 3.18
C CYS A 85 0.90 -0.23 2.24
N LEU A 86 1.56 -0.33 1.10
CA LEU A 86 1.76 0.74 0.15
C LEU A 86 0.46 1.14 -0.56
N GLY A 87 0.46 2.33 -1.16
CA GLY A 87 -0.69 2.86 -1.89
C GLY A 87 -1.11 1.96 -3.04
N ASP A 88 -2.42 1.74 -3.18
CA ASP A 88 -3.00 0.92 -4.25
C ASP A 88 -3.07 1.68 -5.59
N ALA A 89 -3.01 0.94 -6.71
CA ALA A 89 -3.14 1.44 -8.08
C ALA A 89 -4.42 2.27 -8.32
N ALA A 90 -5.47 2.00 -7.54
CA ALA A 90 -6.71 2.78 -7.55
C ALA A 90 -6.56 4.24 -7.07
N SER A 91 -5.42 4.60 -6.47
CA SER A 91 -5.11 5.99 -6.09
C SER A 91 -4.93 6.88 -7.33
N ASN A 92 -4.35 6.37 -8.42
CA ASN A 92 -4.18 7.13 -9.67
C ASN A 92 -5.51 7.62 -10.23
N GLN A 93 -6.55 6.79 -10.18
CA GLN A 93 -7.89 7.18 -10.62
C GLN A 93 -8.51 8.24 -9.70
N ARG A 94 -8.28 8.15 -8.38
CA ARG A 94 -8.76 9.15 -7.42
C ARG A 94 -8.06 10.50 -7.61
N THR A 95 -6.78 10.50 -7.95
CA THR A 95 -6.03 11.71 -8.27
C THR A 95 -6.56 12.40 -9.53
N ILE A 96 -6.94 11.64 -10.56
CA ILE A 96 -7.60 12.18 -11.76
C ILE A 96 -8.93 12.86 -11.40
N ILE A 97 -9.74 12.25 -10.54
CA ILE A 97 -11.04 12.79 -10.13
C ILE A 97 -10.88 14.08 -9.31
N CYS A 98 -9.81 14.17 -8.51
CA CYS A 98 -9.52 15.34 -7.68
C CYS A 98 -8.71 16.43 -8.39
N ASP A 99 -8.50 16.34 -9.71
CA ASP A 99 -7.66 17.27 -10.49
C ASP A 99 -6.23 17.40 -9.91
N GLY A 100 -5.73 16.28 -9.37
CA GLY A 100 -4.41 16.19 -8.75
C GLY A 100 -3.32 15.78 -9.73
N ASP A 101 -2.06 15.88 -9.28
CA ASP A 101 -0.90 15.51 -10.08
C ASP A 101 -0.76 13.97 -10.19
N ILE A 102 -1.14 13.43 -11.35
CA ILE A 102 -1.12 11.99 -11.67
C ILE A 102 0.32 11.44 -11.66
N SER A 103 1.30 12.26 -12.05
CA SER A 103 2.71 11.88 -12.05
C SER A 103 3.20 11.65 -10.62
N LEU A 104 2.81 12.53 -9.68
CA LEU A 104 3.13 12.37 -8.26
C LEU A 104 2.45 11.12 -7.64
N SER A 105 1.17 10.89 -7.96
CA SER A 105 0.41 9.72 -7.47
C SER A 105 1.01 8.39 -7.93
N THR A 106 1.44 8.33 -9.20
CA THR A 106 2.07 7.14 -9.78
C THR A 106 3.43 6.88 -9.13
N CYS A 107 4.20 7.93 -8.84
CA CYS A 107 5.47 7.80 -8.10
C CYS A 107 5.30 7.25 -6.68
N MET A 108 4.24 7.63 -5.96
CA MET A 108 4.02 7.17 -4.58
C MET A 108 3.43 5.78 -4.47
N THR A 109 2.70 5.33 -5.49
CA THR A 109 2.20 3.95 -5.58
C THR A 109 3.34 2.95 -5.85
N PHE A 110 4.43 3.42 -6.45
CA PHE A 110 5.58 2.58 -6.80
C PHE A 110 6.61 2.42 -5.67
N THR A 111 6.70 3.41 -4.77
CA THR A 111 7.51 3.24 -3.54
C THR A 111 6.80 2.26 -2.66
#